data_AF-A0A6B1XE75-F1
#
_entry.id   AF-A0A6B1XE75-F1
#
_cell.length_a   1.000
_cell.length_b   1.000
_cell.length_c   1.000
_cell.angle_alpha   90.00
_cell.angle_beta   90.00
_cell.angle_gamma   90.00
#
_symmetry.space_group_name_H-M   'P 1'
#
loop_
_entity.id
_entity.type
_entity.pdbx_description
1 polymer ?
#
loop_
_entity_poly.entity_id
_entity_poly.type
_entity_poly.pdbx_seq_one_letter_code
_entity_poly.pdbx_strand_id
1 'polypeptide(L)' 'MDYLYYKAINWDDIKDNFDKYTWEQLTTNFWLDIRIPVTNDQPAWQQLADTQQQAITRML' A
#
# COMPACT_ATOMS: atom_id res chain seq x y z
N MET A 1 9.95 -26.42 -33.74
CA MET A 1 9.48 -25.26 -32.97
C MET A 1 9.76 -25.58 -31.51
N ASP A 2 10.72 -24.89 -30.90
CA ASP A 2 10.97 -25.03 -29.47
C ASP A 2 9.93 -24.18 -28.75
N TYR A 3 9.06 -24.84 -27.99
CA TYR A 3 8.14 -24.15 -27.10
C TYR A 3 8.89 -23.82 -25.81
N LEU A 4 8.84 -22.56 -25.38
CA LEU A 4 9.30 -22.16 -24.05
C LEU A 4 8.53 -22.96 -22.99
N TYR A 5 9.24 -23.73 -22.19
CA TYR A 5 8.66 -24.43 -21.06
C TYR A 5 8.33 -23.44 -19.94
N TYR A 6 7.07 -23.45 -19.47
CA TYR A 6 6.60 -22.68 -18.32
C TYR A 6 6.10 -23.61 -17.23
N LYS A 7 6.47 -23.31 -15.98
CA LYS A 7 5.93 -23.99 -14.80
C LYS A 7 4.82 -23.13 -14.19
N ALA A 8 3.62 -23.69 -14.07
CA ALA A 8 2.52 -23.04 -13.36
C ALA A 8 2.83 -22.90 -11.87
N ILE A 9 2.33 -21.82 -11.26
CA ILE A 9 2.38 -21.61 -9.82
C ILE A 9 1.44 -22.59 -9.11
N ASN A 10 1.87 -23.14 -7.97
CA ASN A 10 1.04 -23.96 -7.10
C ASN A 10 1.09 -23.38 -5.69
N TRP A 11 -0.04 -22.83 -5.22
CA TRP A 11 -0.16 -22.23 -3.89
C TRP A 11 -0.36 -23.26 -2.76
N ASP A 12 -0.56 -24.53 -3.11
CA ASP A 12 -0.58 -25.64 -2.15
C ASP A 12 0.82 -26.24 -1.91
N ASP A 13 1.80 -25.92 -2.77
CA ASP A 13 3.21 -26.34 -2.66
C ASP A 13 4.11 -25.12 -2.39
N ILE A 14 4.02 -24.62 -1.16
CA ILE A 14 4.76 -23.43 -0.73
C ILE A 14 6.16 -23.82 -0.28
N LYS A 15 7.18 -23.17 -0.86
CA LYS A 15 8.59 -23.42 -0.59
C LYS A 15 9.11 -22.70 0.66
N ASP A 16 8.59 -21.50 0.91
CA ASP A 16 8.92 -20.68 2.07
C ASP A 16 7.62 -20.17 2.72
N ASN A 17 7.45 -20.47 4.00
CA ASN A 17 6.27 -20.05 4.75
C ASN A 17 6.16 -18.52 4.88
N PHE A 18 7.28 -17.79 4.73
CA PHE A 18 7.28 -16.33 4.73
C PHE A 18 6.55 -15.76 3.51
N ASP A 19 6.63 -16.41 2.34
CA ASP A 19 5.95 -15.96 1.12
C ASP A 19 4.42 -15.89 1.32
N LYS A 20 3.86 -16.93 1.94
CA LYS A 20 2.43 -17.00 2.26
C LYS A 20 2.04 -15.89 3.23
N TYR A 21 2.80 -15.76 4.32
CA TYR A 21 2.54 -14.77 5.35
C TYR A 21 2.58 -13.35 4.78
N THR A 22 3.61 -12.99 4.02
CA THR A 22 3.74 -11.67 3.42
C THR A 22 2.62 -11.39 2.43
N TRP A 23 2.27 -12.36 1.57
CA TRP A 23 1.14 -12.22 0.66
C TRP A 23 -0.16 -11.92 1.42
N GLU A 24 -0.49 -12.73 2.42
CA GLU A 24 -1.69 -12.57 3.24
C GLU A 24 -1.72 -11.22 3.95
N GLN A 25 -0.59 -10.77 4.54
CA GLN A 25 -0.50 -9.47 5.20
C GLN A 25 -0.72 -8.32 4.21
N LEU A 26 -0.11 -8.35 3.03
CA LEU A 26 -0.27 -7.29 2.04
C LEU A 26 -1.69 -7.24 1.48
N THR A 27 -2.29 -8.39 1.17
CA THR A 27 -3.66 -8.42 0.62
C THR A 27 -4.71 -8.06 1.66
N THR A 28 -4.49 -8.42 2.93
CA THR A 28 -5.42 -8.09 4.02
C THR A 28 -5.39 -6.60 4.33
N ASN A 29 -4.22 -5.96 4.26
CA ASN A 29 -4.06 -4.54 4.56
C ASN A 29 -4.27 -3.63 3.33
N PHE A 30 -4.87 -4.14 2.25
CA PHE A 30 -5.18 -3.33 1.08
C PHE A 30 -6.21 -2.24 1.40
N TRP A 31 -5.86 -0.99 1.14
CA TRP A 31 -6.75 0.17 1.32
C TRP A 31 -6.65 1.12 0.13
N LEU A 32 -7.70 1.94 -0.02
CA LEU A 32 -7.81 2.97 -1.05
C LEU A 32 -8.02 4.32 -0.37
N ASP A 33 -7.44 5.36 -0.94
CA ASP A 33 -7.51 6.75 -0.49
C ASP A 33 -8.95 7.27 -0.41
N ILE A 34 -9.83 6.83 -1.32
CA ILE A 34 -11.25 7.21 -1.36
C ILE A 34 -12.05 6.79 -0.12
N ARG A 35 -11.51 5.91 0.74
CA ARG A 35 -12.17 5.46 1.97
C ARG A 35 -11.90 6.38 3.15
N ILE A 36 -10.92 7.29 3.05
CA ILE A 36 -10.55 8.22 4.11
C ILE A 36 -11.16 9.59 3.79
N PRO A 37 -12.01 10.16 4.66
CA PRO A 37 -12.62 11.47 4.43
C PRO A 37 -11.64 12.61 4.76
N VAL A 38 -10.58 12.76 3.94
CA VAL A 38 -9.51 13.77 4.14
C VAL A 38 -10.05 15.20 4.21
N THR A 39 -11.20 15.48 3.59
CA THR A 39 -11.89 16.78 3.67
C THR A 39 -12.17 17.22 5.11
N ASN A 40 -12.38 16.27 6.03
CA ASN A 40 -12.63 16.57 7.44
C ASN A 40 -11.43 17.25 8.13
N ASP A 41 -10.21 17.09 7.59
CA ASP A 41 -8.99 17.67 8.16
C ASP A 41 -8.73 19.11 7.66
N GLN A 42 -9.53 19.63 6.73
CA GLN A 42 -9.36 20.96 6.15
C GLN A 42 -9.34 22.11 7.20
N PRO A 43 -10.21 22.13 8.23
CA PRO A 43 -10.17 23.17 9.25
C PRO A 43 -8.88 23.11 10.07
N ALA A 44 -8.41 21.90 10.40
CA ALA A 44 -7.17 21.71 11.15
C ALA A 44 -5.96 22.16 10.31
N TRP A 45 -5.95 21.83 9.02
CA TRP A 45 -4.92 22.29 8.08
C TRP A 45 -4.84 23.82 8.04
N GLN A 46 -5.98 24.51 7.91
CA GLN A 46 -6.05 25.97 7.84
C GLN A 46 -5.60 26.68 9.13
N GLN A 47 -5.60 26.00 10.28
CA GLN A 47 -5.14 26.56 11.55
C GLN A 47 -3.62 26.46 11.75
N LEU A 48 -2.91 25.70 10.92
CA LEU A 48 -1.46 25.59 10.98
C LEU A 48 -0.80 26.89 10.51
N ALA A 49 0.37 27.20 11.08
CA ALA A 49 1.19 28.29 10.57
C ALA A 49 1.73 27.94 9.17
N ASP A 50 1.93 28.95 8.32
CA ASP A 50 2.45 28.76 6.96
C ASP A 50 3.76 27.96 6.92
N THR A 51 4.63 28.14 7.92
CA THR A 51 5.88 27.39 8.06
C THR A 51 5.65 25.90 8.31
N GLN A 52 4.62 25.55 9.06
CA GLN A 52 4.25 24.16 9.35
C GLN A 52 3.59 23.51 8.12
N GLN A 53 2.69 24.22 7.44
CA GLN A 53 2.10 23.75 6.19
C GLN A 53 3.19 23.48 5.15
N GLN A 54 4.10 24.43 4.93
CA GLN A 54 5.22 24.27 4.00
C GLN A 54 6.16 23.11 4.37
N ALA A 55 6.40 22.89 5.66
CA ALA A 55 7.21 21.76 6.11
C ALA A 55 6.53 20.42 5.76
N ILE A 56 5.24 20.28 6.04
CA ILE A 56 4.46 19.06 5.76
C ILE A 56 4.40 18.81 4.25
N THR A 57 4.12 19.82 3.43
CA THR A 57 4.05 19.69 1.96
C THR A 57 5.39 19.31 1.33
N ARG A 58 6.53 19.60 1.98
CA ARG A 58 7.86 19.17 1.49
C ARG A 58 8.25 17.77 1.94
N MET A 59 7.63 17.25 3.00
CA MET A 59 7.93 15.92 3.55
C MET A 59 7.14 14.81 2.85
N LEU A 60 5.91 15.11 2.43
CA LEU A 60 5.03 14.24 1.65
C LEU A 60 5.39 14.28 0.16
#